data_AF-A0A9Y3VKD7-F1
#
_entry.id   AF-A0A9Y3VKD7-F1
#
_cell.length_a   1.000
_cell.length_b   1.000
_cell.length_c   1.000
_cell.angle_alpha   90.00
_cell.angle_beta   90.00
_cell.angle_gamma   90.00
#
_symmetry.space_group_name_H-M   'P 1'
#
loop_
_entity.id
_entity.type
_entity.pdbx_description
1 polymer ?
#
loop_
_entity_poly.entity_id
_entity_poly.type
_entity_poly.pdbx_seq_one_letter_code
_entity_poly.pdbx_strand_id
1 'polypeptide(L)'
;MTSTYKDSATASLKDEEEFTDILEERRRTTDLGYALRTFNPQPYKGAPTLSTSDLNKAVLESQYLCYIIKEIAMETGSSVEKVKEDASRILKEMSHNLQLGFIRLMGYTLNKVFKRLYRSIYVNMEGLNMFVSTYIVE
;
A
#
# COMPACT_ATOMS: atom_id res chain seq x y z
N MET A 1 -42.00 -43.71 -21.54
CA MET A 1 -40.73 -43.24 -20.95
C MET A 1 -40.41 -41.90 -21.58
N THR A 2 -40.81 -40.80 -20.93
CA THR A 2 -40.62 -39.44 -21.44
C THR A 2 -39.55 -38.72 -20.64
N SER A 3 -38.55 -38.30 -21.40
CA SER A 3 -37.32 -37.58 -21.05
C SER A 3 -37.50 -36.46 -20.01
N THR A 4 -36.87 -36.64 -18.85
CA THR A 4 -36.58 -35.61 -17.85
C THR A 4 -35.15 -35.11 -18.04
N TYR A 5 -34.90 -34.27 -19.05
CA TYR A 5 -33.57 -33.72 -19.33
C TYR A 5 -33.61 -32.26 -19.83
N LYS A 6 -34.60 -31.47 -19.39
CA LYS A 6 -34.70 -30.05 -19.76
C LYS A 6 -34.79 -29.04 -18.61
N ASP A 7 -34.88 -29.48 -17.36
CA ASP A 7 -35.11 -28.55 -16.24
C ASP A 7 -33.82 -28.08 -15.53
N SER A 8 -32.66 -28.72 -15.81
CA SER A 8 -31.38 -28.32 -15.21
C SER A 8 -30.78 -27.07 -15.86
N ALA A 9 -31.02 -26.85 -17.16
CA ALA A 9 -30.46 -25.70 -17.88
C ALA A 9 -31.25 -24.41 -17.60
N THR A 10 -32.56 -24.52 -17.30
CA THR A 10 -33.44 -23.38 -17.00
C THR A 10 -33.36 -22.94 -15.54
N ALA A 11 -33.07 -23.84 -14.60
CA ALA A 11 -32.76 -23.47 -13.22
C ALA A 11 -31.44 -22.67 -13.14
N SER A 12 -30.40 -23.15 -13.82
CA SER A 12 -29.08 -22.49 -13.85
C SER A 12 -29.10 -21.07 -14.46
N LEU A 13 -30.10 -20.73 -15.30
CA LEU A 13 -30.23 -19.40 -15.90
C LEU A 13 -31.01 -18.41 -15.03
N LYS A 14 -31.92 -18.89 -14.17
CA LYS A 14 -32.68 -18.04 -13.24
C LYS A 14 -31.82 -17.61 -12.05
N ASP A 15 -30.96 -18.51 -11.56
CA ASP A 15 -30.05 -18.21 -10.46
C ASP A 15 -28.95 -17.20 -10.87
N GLU A 16 -28.57 -17.16 -12.15
CA GLU A 16 -27.61 -16.18 -12.69
C GLU A 16 -28.18 -14.75 -12.74
N GLU A 17 -29.52 -14.59 -12.78
CA GLU A 17 -30.17 -13.27 -12.71
C GLU A 17 -30.29 -12.75 -11.27
N GLU A 18 -30.34 -13.65 -10.27
CA GLU A 18 -30.48 -13.29 -8.84
C GLU A 18 -29.12 -12.99 -8.16
N PHE A 19 -28.05 -13.66 -8.58
CA PHE A 19 -26.73 -13.51 -7.99
C PHE A 19 -25.80 -12.63 -8.83
N THR A 20 -25.30 -11.55 -8.22
CA THR A 20 -24.36 -10.63 -8.88
C THR A 20 -22.91 -10.97 -8.52
N ASP A 21 -22.03 -11.06 -9.52
CA ASP A 21 -20.58 -11.17 -9.29
C ASP A 21 -20.00 -9.81 -8.90
N ILE A 22 -19.75 -9.62 -7.60
CA ILE A 22 -19.24 -8.35 -7.07
C ILE A 22 -17.80 -8.04 -7.49
N LEU A 23 -17.08 -9.00 -8.08
CA LEU A 23 -15.70 -8.83 -8.56
C LEU A 23 -15.61 -8.53 -10.07
N GLU A 24 -16.72 -8.55 -10.80
CA GLU A 24 -16.78 -8.22 -12.23
C GLU A 24 -16.06 -6.91 -12.56
N GLU A 25 -16.40 -5.84 -11.84
CA GLU A 25 -15.82 -4.50 -12.05
C GLU A 25 -14.30 -4.51 -11.84
N ARG A 26 -13.84 -5.15 -10.76
CA ARG A 26 -12.42 -5.26 -10.42
C ARG A 26 -11.62 -6.07 -11.44
N ARG A 27 -12.24 -7.06 -12.12
CA ARG A 27 -11.59 -7.81 -13.21
C ARG A 27 -11.34 -6.93 -14.44
N ARG A 28 -12.24 -5.99 -14.73
CA ARG A 28 -12.17 -5.09 -15.90
C ARG A 28 -11.16 -3.95 -15.71
N THR A 29 -10.80 -3.60 -14.47
CA THR A 29 -9.84 -2.52 -14.20
C THR A 29 -8.39 -2.98 -14.36
N THR A 30 -7.55 -2.13 -14.98
CA THR A 30 -6.11 -2.39 -15.14
C THR A 30 -5.32 -1.91 -13.92
N ASP A 31 -4.59 -2.80 -13.24
CA ASP A 31 -3.81 -2.47 -12.03
C ASP A 31 -2.47 -1.76 -12.32
N LEU A 32 -2.04 -1.74 -13.59
CA LEU A 32 -0.76 -1.19 -14.02
C LEU A 32 -0.69 0.33 -13.87
N GLY A 33 -1.79 1.05 -14.12
CA GLY A 33 -1.80 2.51 -14.05
C GLY A 33 -1.52 3.04 -12.65
N TYR A 34 -1.98 2.34 -11.62
CA TYR A 34 -1.70 2.68 -10.22
C TYR A 34 -0.30 2.23 -9.79
N ALA A 35 0.10 0.99 -10.12
CA ALA A 35 1.38 0.44 -9.72
C ALA A 35 2.59 1.11 -10.41
N LEU A 36 2.42 1.57 -11.65
CA LEU A 36 3.46 2.24 -12.44
C LEU A 36 3.40 3.77 -12.35
N ARG A 37 2.50 4.34 -11.54
CA ARG A 37 2.44 5.79 -11.35
C ARG A 37 3.76 6.26 -10.75
N THR A 38 4.53 7.00 -11.53
CA THR A 38 5.80 7.58 -11.08
C THR A 38 5.51 8.60 -9.99
N PHE A 39 5.98 8.33 -8.77
CA PHE A 39 6.04 9.35 -7.73
C PHE A 39 7.15 10.32 -8.11
N ASN A 40 6.75 11.47 -8.65
CA ASN A 40 7.62 12.60 -8.92
C ASN A 40 7.18 13.75 -8.00
N PRO A 41 7.60 13.74 -6.73
CA PRO A 41 7.26 14.84 -5.83
C PRO A 41 7.94 16.10 -6.36
N GLN A 42 7.19 17.17 -6.53
CA GLN A 42 7.82 18.45 -6.86
C GLN A 42 8.72 18.87 -5.69
N PRO A 43 9.96 19.32 -5.95
CA PRO A 43 10.84 19.80 -4.90
C PRO A 43 10.16 20.92 -4.12
N TYR A 44 10.20 20.85 -2.79
CA TYR A 44 9.65 21.91 -1.95
C TYR A 44 10.36 23.23 -2.28
N LYS A 45 9.58 24.23 -2.72
CA LYS A 45 10.06 25.57 -3.13
C LYS A 45 11.19 25.56 -4.18
N GLY A 46 11.26 24.54 -5.04
CA GLY A 46 12.29 24.46 -6.08
C GLY A 46 13.70 24.17 -5.53
N ALA A 47 13.80 23.58 -4.34
CA ALA A 47 15.07 23.15 -3.78
C ALA A 47 15.81 22.19 -4.74
N PRO A 48 17.15 22.28 -4.83
CA PRO A 48 17.94 21.36 -5.65
C PRO A 48 17.78 19.91 -5.14
N THR A 49 17.81 18.96 -6.07
CA THR A 49 17.79 17.54 -5.73
C THR A 49 19.10 17.17 -5.02
N LEU A 50 19.02 16.94 -3.71
CA LEU A 50 20.16 16.53 -2.90
C LEU A 50 20.20 15.00 -2.81
N SER A 51 21.37 14.39 -2.98
CA SER A 51 21.51 12.94 -2.75
C SER A 51 21.29 12.64 -1.26
N THR A 52 20.87 11.41 -0.94
CA THR A 52 20.68 11.00 0.46
C THR A 52 21.97 11.10 1.28
N SER A 53 23.13 10.82 0.66
CA SER A 53 24.43 10.98 1.30
C SER A 53 24.78 12.45 1.59
N ASP A 54 24.49 13.35 0.64
CA ASP A 54 24.77 14.78 0.83
C ASP A 54 23.83 15.39 1.88
N LEU A 55 22.57 14.94 1.92
CA LEU A 55 21.61 15.32 2.94
C LEU A 55 22.07 14.85 4.33
N ASN A 56 22.46 13.58 4.47
CA ASN A 56 22.97 13.05 5.74
C ASN A 56 24.20 13.84 6.22
N LYS A 57 25.11 14.17 5.29
CA LYS A 57 26.28 15.01 5.61
C LYS A 57 25.86 16.40 6.08
N ALA A 58 24.97 17.06 5.36
CA ALA A 58 24.49 18.40 5.72
C ALA A 58 23.79 18.42 7.09
N VAL A 59 23.04 17.38 7.43
CA VAL A 59 22.39 17.23 8.73
C VAL A 59 23.43 16.99 9.84
N LEU A 60 24.41 16.11 9.62
CA LEU A 60 25.51 15.83 10.58
C LEU A 60 26.39 17.05 10.85
N GLU A 61 26.56 17.92 9.87
CA GLU A 61 27.34 19.16 9.98
C GLU A 61 26.48 20.34 10.47
N SER A 62 25.17 20.14 10.69
CA SER A 62 24.29 21.21 11.14
C SER A 62 24.62 21.65 12.57
N GLN A 63 24.59 22.98 12.78
CA GLN A 63 24.86 23.57 14.09
C GLN A 63 23.93 23.04 15.17
N TYR A 64 22.65 22.86 14.83
CA TYR A 64 21.64 22.32 15.75
C TYR A 64 21.99 20.91 16.20
N LEU A 65 22.26 19.99 15.26
CA LEU A 65 22.60 18.61 15.64
C LEU A 65 23.92 18.55 16.42
N CYS A 66 24.92 19.36 16.05
CA CYS A 66 26.18 19.45 16.78
C CYS A 66 26.00 19.97 18.22
N TYR A 67 25.06 20.89 18.45
CA TYR A 67 24.69 21.35 19.79
C TYR A 67 24.04 20.21 20.59
N ILE A 68 23.03 19.54 20.04
CA ILE A 68 22.31 18.45 20.69
C ILE A 68 23.25 17.26 21.00
N ILE A 69 24.17 16.92 20.10
CA ILE A 69 25.18 15.87 20.34
C ILE A 69 26.02 16.20 21.58
N LYS A 70 26.44 17.46 21.75
CA LYS A 70 27.23 17.88 22.92
C LYS A 70 26.40 17.83 24.21
N GLU A 71 25.15 18.28 24.15
CA GLU A 71 24.22 18.24 25.28
C GLU A 71 23.99 16.80 25.76
N ILE A 72 23.66 15.89 24.85
CA ILE A 72 23.45 14.47 25.15
C ILE A 72 24.74 13.81 25.65
N ALA A 73 25.91 14.12 25.06
CA ALA A 73 27.19 13.60 25.53
C ALA A 73 27.47 14.00 26.98
N MET A 74 27.17 15.26 27.34
CA MET A 74 27.29 15.74 28.72
C MET A 74 26.31 15.04 29.67
N GLU A 75 25.03 14.95 29.31
CA GLU A 75 24.01 14.32 30.15
C GLU A 75 24.25 12.83 30.39
N THR A 76 24.74 12.13 29.36
CA THR A 76 24.92 10.67 29.39
C THR A 76 26.33 10.26 29.84
N GLY A 77 27.23 11.21 30.08
CA GLY A 77 28.65 10.96 30.38
C GLY A 77 29.39 10.21 29.27
N SER A 78 28.90 10.28 28.04
CA SER A 78 29.49 9.62 26.86
C SER A 78 30.39 10.58 26.10
N SER A 79 31.30 10.05 25.25
CA SER A 79 32.09 10.91 24.37
C SER A 79 31.23 11.48 23.25
N VAL A 80 31.57 12.69 22.80
CA VAL A 80 30.92 13.37 21.67
C VAL A 80 31.02 12.53 20.40
N GLU A 81 32.15 11.84 20.21
CA GLU A 81 32.41 10.97 19.06
C GLU A 81 31.43 9.79 19.04
N LYS A 82 31.17 9.17 20.19
CA LYS A 82 30.24 8.04 20.31
C LYS A 82 28.81 8.47 19.97
N VAL A 83 28.35 9.58 20.55
CA VAL A 83 27.00 10.11 20.28
C VAL A 83 26.85 10.54 18.81
N LYS A 84 27.91 11.10 18.22
CA LYS A 84 27.94 11.44 16.78
C LYS A 84 27.88 10.21 15.89
N GLU A 85 28.58 9.14 16.25
CA GLU A 85 28.52 7.86 15.52
C GLU A 85 27.12 7.25 15.59
N ASP A 86 26.47 7.29 16.75
CA ASP A 86 25.09 6.86 16.92
C ASP A 86 24.13 7.67 16.03
N ALA A 87 24.23 8.99 16.03
CA ALA A 87 23.44 9.86 15.15
C ALA A 87 23.68 9.54 13.66
N SER A 88 24.94 9.29 13.27
CA SER A 88 25.30 8.91 11.90
C SER A 88 24.68 7.57 11.49
N ARG A 89 24.71 6.57 12.37
CA ARG A 89 24.08 5.26 12.17
C ARG A 89 22.57 5.40 11.99
N ILE A 90 21.92 6.17 12.85
CA ILE A 90 20.49 6.44 12.79
C ILE A 90 20.10 7.12 11.46
N LEU A 91 20.83 8.16 11.04
CA LEU A 91 20.60 8.83 9.76
C LEU A 91 20.82 7.87 8.58
N LYS A 92 21.85 7.03 8.64
CA LYS A 92 22.12 6.01 7.62
C LYS A 92 20.97 5.01 7.51
N GLU A 93 20.44 4.54 8.63
CA GLU A 93 19.31 3.62 8.70
C GLU A 93 18.02 4.26 8.16
N MET A 94 17.72 5.50 8.55
CA MET A 94 16.59 6.27 8.02
C MET A 94 16.71 6.59 6.53
N SER A 95 17.94 6.81 6.05
CA SER A 95 18.22 7.09 4.64
C SER A 95 18.22 5.85 3.75
N HIS A 96 18.09 4.65 4.34
CA HIS A 96 17.99 3.43 3.58
C HIS A 96 16.74 3.48 2.71
N ASN A 97 16.96 3.49 1.40
CA ASN A 97 15.91 3.69 0.43
C ASN A 97 15.02 2.45 0.44
N LEU A 98 13.83 2.56 1.04
CA LEU A 98 12.78 1.58 0.85
C LEU A 98 12.48 1.60 -0.63
N GLN A 99 13.02 0.65 -1.40
CA GLN A 99 12.98 0.69 -2.85
C GLN A 99 11.51 0.66 -3.29
N LEU A 100 10.93 1.84 -3.50
CA LEU A 100 9.50 2.02 -3.77
C LEU A 100 9.08 1.21 -5.00
N GLY A 101 10.03 0.96 -5.92
CA GLY A 101 9.86 0.04 -7.04
C GLY A 101 9.50 -1.39 -6.59
N PHE A 102 10.20 -1.97 -5.61
CA PHE A 102 9.91 -3.30 -5.09
C PHE A 102 8.58 -3.34 -4.35
N ILE A 103 8.27 -2.31 -3.55
CA ILE A 103 6.97 -2.21 -2.86
C ILE A 103 5.82 -2.14 -3.86
N ARG A 104 5.97 -1.34 -4.92
CA ARG A 104 5.00 -1.24 -6.01
C ARG A 104 4.87 -2.54 -6.78
N LEU A 105 5.99 -3.20 -7.10
CA LEU A 105 5.99 -4.49 -7.78
C LEU A 105 5.31 -5.57 -6.92
N MET A 106 5.56 -5.55 -5.61
CA MET A 106 4.89 -6.42 -4.64
C MET A 106 3.38 -6.13 -4.62
N GLY A 107 2.97 -4.86 -4.53
CA GLY A 107 1.55 -4.47 -4.59
C GLY A 107 0.86 -4.88 -5.90
N TYR A 108 1.55 -4.75 -7.03
CA TYR A 108 1.07 -5.25 -8.33
C TYR A 108 0.91 -6.77 -8.32
N THR A 109 1.94 -7.48 -7.87
CA THR A 109 1.97 -8.95 -7.82
C THR A 109 0.85 -9.48 -6.92
N LEU A 110 0.68 -8.91 -5.72
CA LEU A 110 -0.39 -9.28 -4.79
C LEU A 110 -1.78 -9.05 -5.42
N ASN A 111 -1.99 -7.90 -6.09
CA ASN A 111 -3.24 -7.64 -6.80
C ASN A 111 -3.52 -8.68 -7.89
N LYS A 112 -2.50 -9.10 -8.64
CA LYS A 112 -2.62 -10.16 -9.65
C LYS A 112 -2.92 -11.52 -9.03
N VAL A 113 -2.27 -11.86 -7.92
CA VAL A 113 -2.55 -13.09 -7.16
C VAL A 113 -4.00 -13.10 -6.68
N PHE A 114 -4.49 -12.01 -6.08
CA PHE A 114 -5.87 -11.93 -5.62
C PHE A 114 -6.90 -12.03 -6.75
N LYS A 115 -6.65 -11.41 -7.92
CA LYS A 115 -7.53 -11.57 -9.09
C LYS A 115 -7.57 -13.01 -9.62
N ARG A 116 -6.49 -13.76 -9.45
CA ARG A 116 -6.41 -15.16 -9.87
C ARG A 116 -7.08 -16.10 -8.87
N LEU A 117 -6.90 -15.85 -7.57
CA LEU A 117 -7.51 -16.65 -6.50
C LEU A 117 -9.02 -16.43 -6.42
N TYR A 118 -9.45 -15.16 -6.42
CA TYR A 118 -10.86 -14.78 -6.37
C TYR A 118 -11.34 -14.47 -7.78
N ARG A 119 -11.56 -15.52 -8.57
CA ARG A 119 -12.01 -15.37 -9.94
C ARG A 119 -13.37 -14.69 -9.96
N SER A 120 -14.39 -15.28 -9.34
CA SER A 120 -15.76 -14.75 -9.22
C SER A 120 -16.28 -14.96 -7.80
N ILE A 121 -17.05 -14.00 -7.29
CA ILE A 121 -17.78 -14.15 -6.02
C ILE A 121 -19.21 -13.70 -6.28
N TYR A 122 -20.13 -14.65 -6.29
CA TYR A 122 -21.54 -14.42 -6.54
C TYR A 122 -22.27 -14.18 -5.22
N VAL A 123 -23.02 -13.07 -5.16
CA VAL A 123 -23.77 -12.68 -3.95
C VAL A 123 -25.22 -12.37 -4.35
N ASN A 124 -26.17 -12.83 -3.53
CA ASN A 124 -27.56 -12.40 -3.62
C ASN A 124 -27.65 -10.97 -3.06
N MET A 125 -27.83 -10.00 -3.97
CA MET A 125 -27.85 -8.58 -3.63
C MET A 125 -29.14 -8.16 -2.92
N GLU A 126 -30.24 -8.88 -3.14
CA GLU A 126 -31.53 -8.61 -2.52
C GLU A 126 -31.50 -8.99 -1.03
N GLY A 127 -30.94 -10.16 -0.71
CA GLY A 127 -30.68 -10.57 0.66
C GLY A 127 -29.71 -9.61 1.37
N LEU A 128 -28.62 -9.21 0.70
CA LEU A 128 -27.65 -8.27 1.26
C LEU A 128 -28.27 -6.89 1.56
N ASN A 129 -29.05 -6.34 0.63
CA ASN A 129 -29.72 -5.06 0.79
C ASN A 129 -30.79 -5.11 1.90
N MET A 130 -31.47 -6.24 2.09
CA MET A 130 -32.40 -6.43 3.20
C MET A 130 -31.69 -6.32 4.55
N PHE A 131 -30.52 -6.95 4.72
CA PHE A 131 -29.73 -6.81 5.95
C PHE A 131 -29.27 -5.37 6.14
N VAL A 132 -28.67 -4.74 5.12
CA VAL A 132 -28.16 -3.36 5.22
C VAL A 132 -29.27 -2.35 5.57
N SER A 133 -30.45 -2.44 4.94
CA SER A 133 -31.59 -1.58 5.27
C SER A 133 -32.13 -1.79 6.69
N THR A 134 -31.97 -3.00 7.25
CA THR A 134 -32.40 -3.30 8.62
C THR A 134 -31.47 -2.66 9.65
N TYR A 135 -30.18 -2.48 9.35
CA TYR A 135 -29.18 -1.89 10.27
C TYR A 135 -28.94 -0.38 10.11
N ILE A 136 -29.56 0.29 9.13
CA ILE A 136 -29.42 1.74 8.89
C ILE A 136 -30.65 2.54 9.43
N VAL A 137 -31.66 1.85 9.96
CA VAL A 137 -32.89 2.46 10.50
C VAL A 137 -32.92 2.48 12.05
N GLU A 138 -31.85 2.06 12.72
CA GLU A 138 -31.54 2.37 14.13
C GLU A 138 -30.40 3.38 14.23
#